data_AF-A0A3S4ES18-F1
#
_entry.id   AF-A0A3S4ES18-F1
#
_cell.length_a   1.000
_cell.length_b   1.000
_cell.length_c   1.000
_cell.angle_alpha   90.00
_cell.angle_beta   90.00
_cell.angle_gamma   90.00
#
_symmetry.space_group_name_H-M   'P 1'
#
loop_
_entity.id
_entity.type
_entity.pdbx_description
1 polymer ?
#
loop_
_entity_poly.entity_id
_entity_poly.type
_entity_poly.pdbx_seq_one_letter_code
_entity_poly.pdbx_strand_id
1 'polypeptide(L)'
;MSLLIIYLLSSWMPTLLNHRGIDLQQASWVTAAFQVGGTLGALLLGVLMDRLNPFRVLAVSYALGAVCIVMIGLSENGLWLMALAIFGTGIGISGSQVGLNALTATLYPTQSRATGVSWSNAIGRCGAIVGSLSGGMMMALNFSFDTLFFVIAIPAAISAVMLTLLTVVVRLSISVPDDLPRASVVNE
;
A
#
# COMPACT_ATOMS: atom_id res chain seq x y z
N MET A 1 5.97 3.24 1.73
CA MET A 1 5.36 4.19 0.77
C MET A 1 3.83 4.16 0.81
N SER A 2 3.21 3.03 1.14
CA SER A 2 1.74 2.90 1.24
C SER A 2 1.12 3.78 2.31
N LEU A 3 1.82 4.03 3.42
CA LEU A 3 1.40 5.00 4.45
C LEU A 3 1.27 6.44 3.91
N LEU A 4 2.12 6.85 2.97
CA LEU A 4 1.99 8.16 2.32
C LEU A 4 0.62 8.26 1.61
N ILE A 5 0.29 7.25 0.81
CA ILE A 5 -0.93 7.20 0.01
C ILE A 5 -2.16 7.10 0.91
N ILE A 6 -2.13 6.24 1.92
CA ILE A 6 -3.24 6.06 2.86
C ILE A 6 -3.54 7.38 3.57
N TYR A 7 -2.54 8.05 4.13
CA TYR A 7 -2.77 9.29 4.88
C TYR A 7 -3.14 10.47 3.98
N LEU A 8 -2.56 10.57 2.79
CA LEU A 8 -2.91 11.61 1.83
C LEU A 8 -4.36 11.43 1.36
N LEU A 9 -4.77 10.21 1.00
CA LEU A 9 -6.14 9.89 0.62
C LEU A 9 -7.10 10.09 1.81
N SER A 10 -6.83 9.53 2.98
CA SER A 10 -7.72 9.68 4.14
C SER A 10 -7.86 11.14 4.61
N SER A 11 -6.81 11.95 4.50
CA SER A 11 -6.84 13.34 4.98
C SER A 11 -7.50 14.31 3.99
N TRP A 12 -7.42 14.05 2.69
CA TRP A 12 -7.82 15.02 1.67
C TRP A 12 -8.96 14.53 0.77
N MET A 13 -9.25 13.23 0.71
CA MET A 13 -10.30 12.66 -0.15
C MET A 13 -11.69 13.29 0.09
N PRO A 14 -12.18 13.47 1.33
CA PRO A 14 -13.51 14.08 1.54
C PRO A 14 -13.57 15.50 0.99
N THR A 15 -12.53 16.29 1.25
CA THR A 15 -12.41 17.69 0.85
C THR A 15 -12.26 17.84 -0.66
N LEU A 16 -11.46 16.98 -1.28
CA LEU A 16 -11.30 16.93 -2.73
C LEU A 16 -12.62 16.59 -3.42
N LEU A 17 -13.32 15.56 -2.94
CA LEU A 17 -14.64 15.17 -3.45
C LEU A 17 -15.64 16.33 -3.33
N ASN A 18 -15.64 17.02 -2.19
CA ASN A 18 -16.49 18.17 -1.97
C ASN A 18 -16.19 19.35 -2.92
N HIS A 19 -14.91 19.62 -3.22
CA HIS A 19 -14.52 20.60 -4.24
C HIS A 19 -14.99 20.25 -5.65
N ARG A 20 -15.19 18.97 -5.97
CA ARG A 20 -15.82 18.53 -7.22
C ARG A 20 -17.34 18.70 -7.24
N GLY A 21 -17.94 19.30 -6.21
CA GLY A 21 -19.39 19.48 -6.10
C GLY A 21 -20.15 18.23 -5.62
N ILE A 22 -19.44 17.20 -5.15
CA ILE A 22 -20.04 16.02 -4.53
C ILE A 22 -20.46 16.40 -3.10
N ASP A 23 -21.67 16.03 -2.72
CA ASP A 23 -22.18 16.32 -1.39
C ASP A 23 -21.28 15.71 -0.30
N LEU A 24 -21.11 16.45 0.80
CA LEU A 24 -20.22 16.05 1.89
C LEU A 24 -20.63 14.70 2.50
N GLN A 25 -21.93 14.39 2.50
CA GLN A 25 -22.44 13.10 2.93
C GLN A 25 -21.94 11.97 2.01
N GLN A 26 -22.00 12.16 0.69
CA GLN A 26 -21.52 11.19 -0.29
C GLN A 26 -20.00 11.03 -0.22
N ALA A 27 -19.25 12.13 -0.07
CA ALA A 27 -17.80 12.10 0.09
C ALA A 27 -17.36 11.32 1.34
N SER A 28 -18.12 11.46 2.44
CA SER A 28 -17.89 10.71 3.68
C SER A 28 -18.14 9.22 3.50
N TRP A 29 -19.23 8.84 2.82
CA TRP A 29 -19.52 7.44 2.49
C TRP A 29 -18.43 6.79 1.63
N VAL A 30 -17.94 7.52 0.62
CA VAL A 30 -16.85 7.05 -0.25
C VAL A 30 -15.55 6.88 0.54
N THR A 31 -15.25 7.79 1.45
CA THR A 31 -14.07 7.67 2.33
C THR A 31 -14.21 6.52 3.32
N ALA A 32 -15.41 6.27 3.84
CA ALA A 32 -15.68 5.10 4.66
C ALA A 32 -15.49 3.79 3.86
N ALA A 33 -15.90 3.75 2.59
CA ALA A 33 -15.67 2.61 1.71
C ALA A 33 -14.18 2.29 1.54
N PHE A 34 -13.30 3.30 1.48
CA PHE A 34 -11.85 3.10 1.47
C PHE A 34 -11.38 2.32 2.71
N GLN A 35 -11.81 2.73 3.91
CA GLN A 35 -11.41 2.09 5.17
C GLN A 35 -11.97 0.66 5.30
N VAL A 36 -13.22 0.45 4.88
CA VAL A 36 -13.85 -0.87 4.86
C VAL A 36 -13.13 -1.79 3.87
N GLY A 37 -12.82 -1.29 2.66
CA GLY A 37 -12.02 -2.01 1.66
C GLY A 37 -10.64 -2.37 2.19
N GLY A 38 -9.97 -1.46 2.90
CA GLY A 38 -8.69 -1.75 3.56
C GLY A 38 -8.77 -2.86 4.59
N THR A 39 -9.82 -2.85 5.42
CA THR A 39 -10.03 -3.88 6.45
C THR A 39 -10.33 -5.24 5.84
N LEU A 40 -11.26 -5.29 4.87
CA LEU A 40 -11.59 -6.54 4.16
C LEU A 40 -10.40 -7.06 3.35
N GLY A 41 -9.66 -6.15 2.70
CA GLY A 41 -8.45 -6.48 1.96
C GLY A 41 -7.36 -7.06 2.85
N ALA A 42 -7.17 -6.54 4.07
CA ALA A 42 -6.21 -7.10 5.02
C ALA A 42 -6.54 -8.55 5.39
N LEU A 43 -7.83 -8.85 5.64
CA LEU A 43 -8.29 -10.21 5.94
C LEU A 43 -8.10 -11.15 4.74
N LEU A 44 -8.58 -10.72 3.56
CA LEU A 44 -8.47 -11.51 2.33
C LEU A 44 -7.01 -11.78 1.94
N LEU A 45 -6.17 -10.74 1.96
CA LEU A 45 -4.76 -10.87 1.62
C LEU A 45 -4.01 -11.69 2.67
N GLY A 46 -4.36 -11.58 3.95
CA GLY A 46 -3.79 -12.44 4.99
C GLY A 46 -4.02 -13.92 4.71
N VAL A 47 -5.28 -14.31 4.47
CA VAL A 47 -5.62 -15.70 4.11
C VAL A 47 -4.95 -16.13 2.81
N LEU A 48 -4.84 -15.23 1.83
CA LEU A 48 -4.22 -15.52 0.55
C LEU A 48 -2.70 -15.67 0.66
N MET A 49 -2.05 -14.92 1.55
CA MET A 49 -0.63 -15.04 1.89
C MET A 49 -0.30 -16.34 2.63
N ASP A 50 -1.25 -16.87 3.40
CA ASP A 50 -1.06 -18.16 4.08
C ASP A 50 -1.14 -19.34 3.09
N ARG A 51 -1.90 -19.19 2.00
CA ARG A 51 -2.11 -20.26 0.99
C ARG A 51 -1.20 -20.16 -0.24
N LEU A 52 -0.76 -18.96 -0.61
CA LEU A 52 0.05 -18.69 -1.79
C LEU A 52 1.37 -18.03 -1.39
N ASN A 53 2.26 -17.82 -2.36
CA ASN A 53 3.52 -17.13 -2.07
C ASN A 53 3.23 -15.66 -1.66
N PRO A 54 3.59 -15.24 -0.43
CA PRO A 54 3.18 -13.94 0.12
C PRO A 54 3.73 -12.77 -0.70
N PHE A 55 4.95 -12.87 -1.22
CA PHE A 55 5.55 -11.84 -2.07
C PHE A 55 4.74 -11.59 -3.35
N ARG A 56 4.27 -12.66 -4.00
CA ARG A 56 3.48 -12.56 -5.23
C ARG A 56 2.10 -11.99 -4.96
N VAL A 57 1.48 -12.40 -3.85
CA VAL A 57 0.18 -11.88 -3.42
C VAL A 57 0.25 -10.36 -3.21
N LEU A 58 1.25 -9.90 -2.45
CA LEU A 58 1.46 -8.47 -2.22
C LEU A 58 1.73 -7.68 -3.51
N ALA A 59 2.58 -8.20 -4.40
CA ALA A 59 2.90 -7.51 -5.64
C ALA A 59 1.66 -7.29 -6.52
N VAL A 60 0.81 -8.32 -6.65
CA VAL A 60 -0.44 -8.24 -7.42
C VAL A 60 -1.44 -7.28 -6.78
N SER A 61 -1.58 -7.29 -5.46
CA SER A 61 -2.50 -6.40 -4.76
C SER A 61 -2.07 -4.93 -4.82
N TYR A 62 -0.77 -4.63 -4.74
CA TYR A 62 -0.26 -3.27 -4.97
C TYR A 62 -0.48 -2.81 -6.42
N ALA A 63 -0.26 -3.70 -7.41
CA ALA A 63 -0.54 -3.38 -8.81
C ALA A 63 -2.04 -3.08 -9.03
N LEU A 64 -2.92 -3.89 -8.45
CA LEU A 64 -4.37 -3.67 -8.51
C LEU A 64 -4.75 -2.34 -7.83
N GLY A 65 -4.17 -2.03 -6.67
CA GLY A 65 -4.36 -0.75 -6.00
C GLY A 65 -3.91 0.45 -6.84
N ALA A 66 -2.78 0.35 -7.54
CA ALA A 66 -2.30 1.41 -8.43
C ALA A 66 -3.23 1.63 -9.63
N VAL A 67 -3.74 0.55 -10.25
CA VAL A 67 -4.73 0.64 -11.34
C VAL A 67 -6.03 1.29 -10.83
N CYS A 68 -6.48 0.92 -9.63
CA CYS A 68 -7.63 1.56 -9.01
C CYS A 68 -7.41 3.07 -8.77
N ILE A 69 -6.22 3.50 -8.32
CA ILE A 69 -5.90 4.94 -8.19
C ILE A 69 -6.01 5.66 -9.52
N VAL A 70 -5.46 5.09 -10.59
CA VAL A 70 -5.55 5.68 -11.93
C VAL A 70 -7.00 5.77 -12.39
N MET A 71 -7.81 4.74 -12.12
CA MET A 71 -9.25 4.77 -12.42
C MET A 71 -10.01 5.86 -11.63
N ILE A 72 -9.60 6.16 -10.40
CA ILE A 72 -10.20 7.29 -9.64
C ILE A 72 -9.89 8.61 -10.33
N GLY A 73 -8.66 8.79 -10.81
CA GLY A 73 -8.25 9.99 -11.56
C GLY A 73 -9.00 10.16 -12.89
N LEU A 74 -9.33 9.07 -13.58
CA LEU A 74 -10.04 9.10 -14.88
C LEU A 74 -11.57 9.13 -14.75
N SER A 75 -12.11 8.88 -13.55
CA SER A 75 -13.55 8.79 -13.31
C SER A 75 -14.17 10.18 -13.15
N GLU A 76 -14.49 10.84 -14.26
CA GLU A 76 -15.15 12.16 -14.26
C GLU A 76 -16.68 12.10 -14.07
N ASN A 77 -17.35 10.99 -14.40
CA ASN A 77 -18.82 10.97 -14.57
C ASN A 77 -19.61 9.90 -13.77
N GLY A 78 -19.08 9.37 -12.66
CA GLY A 78 -19.85 8.40 -11.86
C GLY A 78 -19.39 8.18 -10.43
N LEU A 79 -20.18 8.67 -9.46
CA LEU A 79 -19.94 8.46 -8.02
C LEU A 79 -19.77 6.97 -7.66
N TRP A 80 -20.56 6.10 -8.28
CA TRP A 80 -20.52 4.66 -8.05
C TRP A 80 -19.21 4.01 -8.52
N LEU A 81 -18.74 4.40 -9.71
CA LEU A 81 -17.49 3.89 -10.28
C LEU A 81 -16.29 4.34 -9.44
N MET A 82 -16.33 5.59 -9.00
CA MET A 82 -15.34 6.18 -8.11
C MET A 82 -15.31 5.50 -6.74
N ALA A 83 -16.48 5.23 -6.15
CA ALA A 83 -16.60 4.51 -4.88
C ALA A 83 -16.02 3.09 -4.97
N LEU A 84 -16.30 2.36 -6.06
CA LEU A 84 -15.73 1.04 -6.32
C LEU A 84 -14.21 1.08 -6.48
N ALA A 85 -13.68 2.06 -7.23
CA ALA A 85 -12.25 2.23 -7.40
C ALA A 85 -11.56 2.61 -6.08
N ILE A 86 -12.19 3.42 -5.24
CA ILE A 86 -11.70 3.78 -3.90
C ILE A 86 -11.71 2.58 -2.96
N PHE A 87 -12.78 1.79 -2.98
CA PHE A 87 -12.87 0.53 -2.24
C PHE A 87 -11.76 -0.46 -2.66
N GLY A 88 -11.55 -0.62 -3.96
CA GLY A 88 -10.48 -1.44 -4.54
C GLY A 88 -9.08 -0.94 -4.18
N THR A 89 -8.89 0.38 -4.14
CA THR A 89 -7.65 1.00 -3.65
C THR A 89 -7.42 0.69 -2.17
N GLY A 90 -8.48 0.72 -1.36
CA GLY A 90 -8.44 0.30 0.04
C GLY A 90 -7.93 -1.14 0.15
N ILE A 91 -8.54 -2.08 -0.58
CA ILE A 91 -8.13 -3.48 -0.60
C ILE A 91 -6.65 -3.62 -1.01
N GLY A 92 -6.26 -3.00 -2.11
CA GLY A 92 -4.95 -3.15 -2.71
C GLY A 92 -3.81 -2.45 -1.97
N ILE A 93 -4.04 -1.30 -1.35
CA ILE A 93 -2.98 -0.51 -0.71
C ILE A 93 -3.01 -0.67 0.80
N SER A 94 -4.17 -0.40 1.43
CA SER A 94 -4.30 -0.51 2.88
C SER A 94 -4.22 -1.97 3.33
N GLY A 95 -4.88 -2.89 2.62
CA GLY A 95 -4.79 -4.32 2.92
C GLY A 95 -3.36 -4.85 2.78
N SER A 96 -2.67 -4.49 1.70
CA SER A 96 -1.28 -4.90 1.46
C SER A 96 -0.29 -4.28 2.44
N GLN A 97 -0.56 -3.10 3.00
CA GLN A 97 0.27 -2.50 4.05
C GLN A 97 0.22 -3.35 5.33
N VAL A 98 -0.94 -3.91 5.69
CA VAL A 98 -1.07 -4.83 6.83
C VAL A 98 -0.31 -6.13 6.56
N GLY A 99 -0.51 -6.73 5.39
CA GLY A 99 0.21 -7.94 4.98
C GLY A 99 1.73 -7.73 4.93
N LEU A 100 2.20 -6.58 4.45
CA LEU A 100 3.62 -6.24 4.40
C LEU A 100 4.22 -6.17 5.79
N ASN A 101 3.52 -5.56 6.76
CA ASN A 101 3.98 -5.53 8.15
C ASN A 101 4.10 -6.94 8.74
N ALA A 102 3.14 -7.82 8.46
CA ALA A 102 3.18 -9.22 8.89
C ALA A 102 4.35 -9.99 8.26
N LEU A 103 4.55 -9.85 6.94
CA LEU A 103 5.66 -10.48 6.21
C LEU A 103 7.04 -9.95 6.66
N THR A 104 7.13 -8.65 6.94
CA THR A 104 8.37 -8.05 7.43
C THR A 104 8.73 -8.63 8.80
N ALA A 105 7.74 -8.82 9.68
CA ALA A 105 7.97 -9.44 10.97
C ALA A 105 8.52 -10.87 10.84
N THR A 106 8.05 -11.68 9.89
CA THR A 106 8.55 -13.05 9.72
C THR A 106 9.96 -13.13 9.15
N LEU A 107 10.41 -12.12 8.39
CA LEU A 107 11.75 -12.04 7.81
C LEU A 107 12.86 -11.73 8.82
N TYR A 108 12.55 -11.10 9.97
CA TYR A 108 13.56 -10.75 10.97
C TYR A 108 13.72 -11.83 12.07
N PRO A 109 14.97 -12.12 12.51
CA PRO A 109 15.25 -12.96 13.68
C PRO A 109 14.57 -12.40 14.93
N THR A 110 14.12 -13.28 15.83
CA THR A 110 13.38 -12.91 17.05
C THR A 110 14.05 -11.83 17.88
N GLN A 111 15.38 -11.83 17.97
CA GLN A 111 16.13 -10.84 18.76
C GLN A 111 16.13 -9.42 18.17
N SER A 112 15.94 -9.27 16.86
CA SER A 112 16.00 -7.96 16.18
C SER A 112 14.70 -7.56 15.48
N ARG A 113 13.67 -8.42 15.55
CA ARG A 113 12.36 -8.21 14.91
C ARG A 113 11.69 -6.91 15.35
N ALA A 114 11.67 -6.63 16.65
CA ALA A 114 11.06 -5.40 17.17
C ALA A 114 11.78 -4.14 16.67
N THR A 115 13.11 -4.14 16.62
CA THR A 115 13.93 -3.02 16.17
C THR A 115 13.83 -2.82 14.65
N GLY A 116 13.89 -3.89 13.86
CA GLY A 116 13.78 -3.81 12.40
C GLY A 116 12.40 -3.34 11.93
N VAL A 117 11.34 -3.90 12.51
CA VAL A 117 9.95 -3.50 12.20
C VAL A 117 9.67 -2.07 12.63
N SER A 118 10.16 -1.65 13.81
CA SER A 118 9.95 -0.28 14.29
C SER A 118 10.67 0.77 13.43
N TRP A 119 11.91 0.52 12.98
CA TRP A 119 12.61 1.40 12.04
C TRP A 119 11.91 1.49 10.68
N SER A 120 11.46 0.35 10.13
CA SER A 120 10.69 0.33 8.89
C SER A 120 9.41 1.17 9.01
N ASN A 121 8.69 1.03 10.13
CA ASN A 121 7.47 1.79 10.39
C ASN A 121 7.76 3.28 10.63
N ALA A 122 8.87 3.63 11.30
CA ALA A 122 9.29 5.01 11.50
C ALA A 122 9.56 5.73 10.17
N ILE A 123 10.29 5.09 9.25
CA ILE A 123 10.48 5.61 7.88
C ILE A 123 9.13 5.73 7.17
N GLY A 124 8.24 4.75 7.35
CA GLY A 124 6.87 4.79 6.85
C GLY A 124 6.08 6.02 7.32
N ARG A 125 6.23 6.41 8.60
CA ARG A 125 5.58 7.59 9.18
C ARG A 125 6.16 8.91 8.67
N CYS A 126 7.46 8.98 8.41
CA CYS A 126 8.02 10.14 7.68
C CYS A 126 7.35 10.31 6.32
N GLY A 127 7.11 9.20 5.60
CA GLY A 127 6.34 9.20 4.35
C GLY A 127 4.90 9.69 4.53
N ALA A 128 4.22 9.33 5.62
CA ALA A 128 2.88 9.83 5.92
C ALA A 128 2.85 11.36 6.13
N ILE A 129 3.84 11.90 6.87
CA ILE A 129 3.97 13.36 7.09
C ILE A 129 4.15 14.08 5.75
N VAL A 130 5.09 13.62 4.92
CA VAL A 130 5.34 14.20 3.60
C VAL A 130 4.09 14.09 2.71
N GLY A 131 3.37 12.97 2.77
CA GLY A 131 2.10 12.76 2.05
C GLY A 131 1.04 13.78 2.44
N SER A 132 0.70 13.86 3.72
CA SER A 132 -0.29 14.82 4.20
C SER A 132 0.10 16.26 3.90
N LEU A 133 1.38 16.62 4.05
CA LEU A 133 1.89 17.96 3.72
C LEU A 133 1.76 18.26 2.23
N SER A 134 2.14 17.32 1.36
CA SER A 134 2.07 17.47 -0.10
C SER A 134 0.62 17.64 -0.58
N GLY A 135 -0.34 16.89 -0.04
CA GLY A 135 -1.76 17.07 -0.36
C GLY A 135 -2.28 18.47 0.00
N GLY A 136 -1.87 19.01 1.15
CA GLY A 136 -2.24 20.36 1.57
C GLY A 136 -1.61 21.45 0.72
N MET A 137 -0.34 21.28 0.34
CA MET A 137 0.36 22.20 -0.55
C MET A 137 -0.26 22.22 -1.96
N MET A 138 -0.67 21.06 -2.47
CA MET A 138 -1.34 20.94 -3.77
C MET A 138 -2.73 21.57 -3.76
N MET A 139 -3.48 21.45 -2.66
CA MET A 139 -4.74 22.18 -2.49
C MET A 139 -4.53 23.70 -2.40
N ALA A 140 -3.49 24.16 -1.69
CA ALA A 140 -3.18 25.59 -1.61
C ALA A 140 -2.82 26.20 -2.98
N LEU A 141 -2.23 25.41 -3.88
CA LEU A 141 -1.88 25.81 -5.24
C LEU A 141 -3.04 25.67 -6.25
N ASN A 142 -4.25 25.29 -5.81
CA ASN A 142 -5.43 25.07 -6.66
C ASN A 142 -5.18 24.11 -7.85
N PHE A 143 -4.40 23.04 -7.63
CA PHE A 143 -4.21 22.04 -8.68
C PHE A 143 -5.52 21.35 -9.08
N SER A 144 -5.70 21.09 -10.37
CA SER A 144 -6.80 20.28 -10.89
C SER A 144 -6.81 18.89 -10.24
N PHE A 145 -8.01 18.39 -9.98
CA PHE A 145 -8.23 17.12 -9.28
C PHE A 145 -7.57 15.94 -10.00
N ASP A 146 -7.55 15.93 -11.33
CA ASP A 146 -6.94 14.86 -12.14
C ASP A 146 -5.42 14.82 -11.95
N THR A 147 -4.78 16.00 -11.91
CA THR A 147 -3.35 16.17 -11.66
C THR A 147 -2.97 15.67 -10.27
N LEU A 148 -3.84 15.89 -9.28
CA LEU A 148 -3.66 15.41 -7.90
C LEU A 148 -3.60 13.88 -7.84
N PHE A 149 -4.55 13.18 -8.47
CA PHE A 149 -4.56 11.72 -8.50
C PHE A 149 -3.43 11.13 -9.35
N PHE A 150 -3.02 11.80 -10.44
CA PHE A 150 -1.84 11.42 -11.20
C PHE A 150 -0.55 11.50 -10.38
N VAL A 151 -0.37 12.56 -9.59
CA VAL A 151 0.79 12.72 -8.71
C VAL A 151 0.79 11.67 -7.60
N ILE A 152 -0.38 11.28 -7.06
CA ILE A 152 -0.51 10.19 -6.08
C ILE A 152 -0.19 8.82 -6.70
N ALA A 153 -0.48 8.63 -8.00
CA ALA A 153 -0.17 7.40 -8.71
C ALA A 153 1.34 7.15 -8.86
N ILE A 154 2.18 8.19 -8.89
CA ILE A 154 3.64 8.07 -9.01
C ILE A 154 4.26 7.28 -7.85
N PRO A 155 4.10 7.66 -6.55
CA PRO A 155 4.63 6.87 -5.45
C PRO A 155 3.99 5.49 -5.34
N ALA A 156 2.74 5.31 -5.78
CA ALA A 156 2.11 3.99 -5.86
C ALA A 156 2.83 3.07 -6.88
N ALA A 157 3.13 3.60 -8.07
CA ALA A 157 3.87 2.90 -9.11
C ALA A 157 5.31 2.60 -8.67
N ILE A 158 6.01 3.56 -8.05
CA ILE A 158 7.34 3.33 -7.48
C ILE A 158 7.31 2.19 -6.46
N SER A 159 6.28 2.15 -5.60
CA SER A 159 6.11 1.07 -4.61
C SER A 159 5.95 -0.30 -5.26
N ALA A 160 5.14 -0.39 -6.32
CA ALA A 160 4.94 -1.63 -7.07
C ALA A 160 6.24 -2.10 -7.77
N VAL A 161 7.01 -1.17 -8.34
CA VAL A 161 8.32 -1.46 -8.96
C VAL A 161 9.33 -1.92 -7.91
N MET A 162 9.39 -1.25 -6.75
CA MET A 162 10.33 -1.61 -5.69
C MET A 162 10.01 -3.00 -5.10
N LEU A 163 8.72 -3.32 -4.95
CA LEU A 163 8.28 -4.64 -4.45
C LEU A 163 8.52 -5.76 -5.46
N THR A 164 8.36 -5.50 -6.76
CA THR A 164 8.68 -6.48 -7.80
C THR A 164 10.19 -6.71 -7.88
N LEU A 165 11.01 -5.66 -7.80
CA LEU A 165 12.48 -5.79 -7.70
C LEU A 165 12.90 -6.56 -6.44
N LEU A 166 12.32 -6.25 -5.28
CA LEU A 166 12.61 -6.97 -4.05
C LEU A 166 12.25 -8.46 -4.17
N THR A 167 11.13 -8.77 -4.82
CA THR A 167 10.72 -10.16 -5.09
C THR A 167 11.72 -10.89 -5.99
N VAL A 168 12.31 -10.19 -6.97
CA VAL A 168 13.37 -10.74 -7.85
C VAL A 168 14.67 -10.96 -7.08
N VAL A 169 15.11 -9.99 -6.29
CA VAL A 169 16.35 -10.09 -5.49
C VAL A 169 16.24 -11.20 -4.44
N VAL A 170 15.12 -11.31 -3.73
CA VAL A 170 14.91 -12.38 -2.74
C VAL A 170 14.91 -13.76 -3.42
N ARG A 171 14.35 -13.90 -4.63
CA ARG A 171 14.45 -15.16 -5.40
C ARG A 171 15.89 -15.49 -5.79
N LEU A 172 16.70 -14.49 -6.11
CA LEU A 172 18.12 -14.66 -6.45
C LEU A 172 19.00 -14.94 -5.23
N SER A 173 18.61 -14.48 -4.04
CA SER A 173 19.34 -14.76 -2.80
C SER A 173 18.99 -16.11 -2.17
N ILE A 174 17.84 -16.72 -2.51
CA ILE A 174 17.45 -18.06 -2.02
C ILE A 174 18.16 -19.18 -2.83
N SER A 175 18.83 -18.89 -3.94
CA SER A 175 19.81 -19.82 -4.52
C SER A 175 21.15 -19.74 -3.78
N VAL A 176 21.14 -19.92 -2.45
CA VAL A 176 22.36 -20.20 -1.70
C VAL A 176 22.82 -21.60 -2.16
N PRO A 177 24.01 -21.73 -2.74
CA PRO A 177 24.58 -23.02 -3.11
C PRO A 177 24.66 -23.97 -1.90
N ASP A 178 24.33 -25.25 -2.10
CA ASP A 178 24.16 -26.31 -1.08
C ASP A 178 25.49 -26.78 -0.44
N ASP A 179 26.58 -26.02 -0.61
CA ASP A 179 27.96 -26.39 -0.29
C ASP A 179 28.44 -25.95 1.10
N LEU A 180 27.54 -25.65 2.04
CA LEU A 180 27.95 -25.58 3.44
C LEU A 180 28.26 -26.98 3.96
N PRO A 181 29.51 -27.28 4.39
CA PRO A 181 29.85 -28.57 4.97
C PRO A 181 28.92 -28.82 6.14
N ARG A 182 28.11 -29.88 6.06
CA ARG A 182 27.35 -30.36 7.22
C ARG A 182 28.39 -30.68 8.27
N ALA A 183 28.51 -29.80 9.27
CA ALA A 183 29.27 -30.09 10.46
C ALA A 183 28.70 -31.38 11.02
N SER A 184 29.44 -32.47 10.78
CA SER A 184 29.23 -33.75 11.41
C SER A 184 29.43 -33.52 12.89
N VAL A 185 28.33 -33.27 13.59
CA VAL A 185 28.28 -33.47 15.03
C VAL A 185 28.36 -34.97 15.21
N VAL A 186 29.60 -35.45 15.18
CA VAL A 186 29.99 -36.78 15.63
C VAL A 186 29.61 -36.82 17.10
N ASN A 187 28.66 -37.69 17.41
CA ASN A 187 28.42 -38.13 18.76
C ASN A 187 29.65 -38.91 19.22
N GLU A 188 30.39 -38.37 20.18
CA GLU A 188 31.24 -39.12 21.11
C GLU A 188 30.95 -38.63 22.53
#